data_AF-A0A953PGF6-F1
#
_entry.id   AF-A0A953PGF6-F1
#
_cell.length_a   1.000
_cell.length_b   1.000
_cell.length_c   1.000
_cell.angle_alpha   90.00
_cell.angle_beta   90.00
_cell.angle_gamma   90.00
#
_symmetry.space_group_name_H-M   'P 1'
#
loop_
_entity.id
_entity.type
_entity.pdbx_description
1 polymer ?
#
loop_
_entity_poly.entity_id
_entity_poly.type
_entity_poly.pdbx_seq_one_letter_code
_entity_poly.pdbx_strand_id
1 'polypeptide(L)' 'MLKPGDIAIVSGARTPFGRYCGKIKDYTAQELGAVAAKAAIERAGIDPKDFDHVVFGNAPQTTGDALYGARHVA' A
#
# COMPACT_ATOMS: atom_id res chain seq x y z
N MET A 1 -14.64 5.38 23.63
CA MET A 1 -14.65 6.44 22.59
C MET A 1 -13.22 6.94 22.45
N LEU A 2 -12.75 7.15 21.22
CA LEU A 2 -11.39 7.65 20.96
C LEU A 2 -11.23 9.07 21.48
N LYS A 3 -10.05 9.39 22.01
CA LYS A 3 -9.67 10.71 22.54
C LYS A 3 -8.70 11.40 21.58
N PRO A 4 -8.57 12.75 21.64
CA PRO A 4 -7.53 13.44 20.90
C PRO A 4 -6.15 12.85 21.20
N GLY A 5 -5.42 12.46 20.15
CA GLY A 5 -4.11 11.81 20.24
C GLY A 5 -4.14 10.27 20.21
N ASP A 6 -5.31 9.63 20.34
CA ASP A 6 -5.42 8.18 20.16
C ASP A 6 -5.20 7.81 18.69
N ILE A 7 -4.43 6.75 18.46
CA ILE A 7 -4.18 6.19 17.12
C ILE A 7 -5.12 5.00 16.91
N ALA A 8 -5.80 4.97 15.77
CA ALA A 8 -6.69 3.87 15.39
C ALA A 8 -6.36 3.36 13.98
N ILE A 9 -6.53 2.05 13.79
CA ILE A 9 -6.51 1.44 12.45
C ILE A 9 -7.93 1.54 11.88
N VAL A 10 -8.09 2.36 10.85
CA VAL A 10 -9.41 2.64 10.25
C VAL A 10 -9.77 1.69 9.11
N SER A 11 -8.79 1.06 8.46
CA SER A 11 -8.99 0.14 7.34
C SER A 11 -7.74 -0.71 7.08
N GLY A 12 -7.91 -1.76 6.28
CA GLY A 12 -6.82 -2.62 5.81
C GLY A 12 -7.21 -3.46 4.60
N ALA A 13 -6.23 -3.70 3.72
CA ALA A 13 -6.36 -4.60 2.59
C ALA A 13 -5.00 -5.24 2.27
N ARG A 14 -5.04 -6.33 1.50
CA ARG A 14 -3.86 -7.06 1.05
C ARG A 14 -4.12 -7.68 -0.31
N THR A 15 -3.05 -7.89 -1.07
CA THR A 15 -3.09 -8.72 -2.29
C THR A 15 -3.00 -10.21 -1.94
N PRO A 16 -3.43 -11.14 -2.81
CA PRO A 16 -3.00 -12.53 -2.75
C PRO A 16 -1.48 -12.66 -2.82
N PHE A 17 -0.94 -13.63 -2.09
CA PHE A 17 0.48 -13.97 -2.20
C PHE A 17 0.70 -14.91 -3.37
N GLY A 18 1.71 -14.60 -4.19
CA GLY A 18 2.15 -15.43 -5.30
C GLY A 18 3.19 -16.44 -4.87
N ARG A 19 3.23 -17.58 -5.57
CA ARG A 19 4.43 -18.43 -5.55
C ARG A 19 5.54 -17.77 -6.36
N TYR A 20 6.79 -18.10 -6.05
CA TYR A 20 7.95 -17.71 -6.84
C TYR A 20 7.75 -18.07 -8.33
N CYS A 21 8.01 -17.12 -9.22
CA CYS A 21 7.74 -17.22 -10.66
C CYS A 21 6.29 -17.61 -11.04
N GLY A 22 5.32 -17.34 -10.16
CA GLY A 22 3.92 -17.69 -10.34
C GLY A 22 3.07 -16.59 -11.01
N LYS A 23 1.76 -16.62 -10.73
CA LYS A 23 0.73 -15.82 -11.43
C LYS A 23 0.88 -14.29 -11.33
N ILE A 24 1.64 -13.79 -10.35
CA ILE A 24 1.81 -12.35 -10.12
C ILE A 24 3.27 -11.90 -10.33
N LYS A 25 4.10 -12.72 -10.97
CA LYS A 25 5.53 -12.43 -11.19
C LYS A 25 5.78 -11.17 -12.02
N ASP A 26 4.81 -10.78 -12.84
CA ASP A 26 4.91 -9.65 -13.76
C ASP A 26 4.47 -8.33 -13.13
N TYR A 27 4.04 -8.35 -11.86
CA TYR A 27 3.77 -7.14 -11.08
C TYR A 27 5.00 -6.74 -10.26
N THR A 28 5.30 -5.45 -10.27
CA THR A 28 6.27 -4.80 -9.40
C THR A 28 5.78 -4.75 -7.95
N ALA A 29 6.71 -4.55 -7.00
CA ALA A 29 6.34 -4.36 -5.59
C ALA A 29 5.43 -3.13 -5.41
N GLN A 30 5.67 -2.06 -6.18
CA GLN A 30 4.88 -0.84 -6.17
C GLN A 30 3.46 -1.07 -6.70
N GLU A 31 3.29 -1.81 -7.80
CA GLU A 31 1.95 -2.12 -8.33
C GLU A 31 1.15 -2.97 -7.33
N LEU A 32 1.77 -3.97 -6.70
CA LEU A 32 1.11 -4.76 -5.66
C LEU A 32 0.78 -3.91 -4.42
N GLY A 33 1.68 -3.00 -4.03
CA GLY A 33 1.46 -2.01 -2.98
C GLY A 33 0.29 -1.09 -3.30
N ALA A 34 0.20 -0.58 -4.54
CA ALA A 34 -0.86 0.30 -4.99
C ALA A 34 -2.23 -0.37 -5.02
N VAL A 35 -2.30 -1.64 -5.45
CA VAL A 35 -3.54 -2.43 -5.40
C VAL A 35 -4.02 -2.57 -3.94
N ALA A 36 -3.12 -2.87 -3.00
CA ALA A 36 -3.48 -2.98 -1.59
C ALA A 36 -3.88 -1.62 -0.99
N ALA A 37 -3.11 -0.56 -1.24
CA ALA A 37 -3.37 0.79 -0.72
C ALA A 37 -4.71 1.33 -1.22
N LYS A 38 -4.97 1.26 -2.53
CA LYS A 38 -6.24 1.68 -3.12
C LYS A 38 -7.43 0.97 -2.49
N ALA A 39 -7.37 -0.35 -2.34
CA ALA A 39 -8.45 -1.11 -1.70
C ALA A 39 -8.63 -0.75 -0.20
N ALA A 40 -7.55 -0.42 0.52
CA ALA A 40 -7.65 0.02 1.91
C ALA A 40 -8.28 1.42 2.03
N ILE A 41 -7.88 2.36 1.17
CA ILE A 41 -8.44 3.72 1.12
C ILE A 41 -9.93 3.67 0.76
N GLU A 42 -10.30 2.92 -0.29
CA GLU A 42 -11.71 2.74 -0.70
C GLU A 42 -12.57 2.16 0.43
N ARG A 43 -12.06 1.15 1.16
CA ARG A 43 -12.77 0.56 2.31
C ARG A 43 -12.87 1.49 3.51
N ALA A 44 -11.92 2.41 3.67
CA ALA A 44 -11.96 3.40 4.74
C ALA A 44 -13.09 4.42 4.52
N GLY A 45 -13.50 4.65 3.27
CA GLY A 45 -14.50 5.66 2.93
C GLY A 45 -14.01 7.09 3.19
N ILE A 46 -12.69 7.30 3.17
CA ILE A 46 -12.03 8.59 3.41
C ILE A 46 -11.59 9.16 2.06
N ASP A 47 -11.70 10.48 1.86
CA ASP A 47 -11.18 11.13 0.64
C ASP A 47 -9.66 10.91 0.57
N PRO A 48 -9.10 10.40 -0.54
CA PRO A 48 -7.66 10.27 -0.71
C PRO A 48 -6.86 11.55 -0.42
N LYS A 49 -7.48 12.73 -0.56
CA LYS A 49 -6.87 14.04 -0.25
C LYS A 49 -6.65 14.29 1.24
N ASP A 50 -7.33 13.57 2.11
CA ASP A 50 -7.18 13.69 3.57
C ASP A 50 -5.99 12.90 4.12
N PHE A 51 -5.25 12.18 3.28
CA PHE A 51 -4.04 11.44 3.66
C PHE A 51 -2.80 12.34 3.53
N ASP A 52 -2.23 12.73 4.66
CA ASP A 52 -1.05 13.60 4.70
C ASP A 52 0.28 12.88 4.42
N HIS A 53 0.33 11.57 4.66
CA HIS A 53 1.59 10.83 4.67
C HIS A 53 1.45 9.39 4.19
N VAL A 54 2.46 8.92 3.46
CA VAL A 54 2.55 7.55 2.95
C VAL A 54 3.88 6.95 3.37
N VAL A 55 3.84 5.77 3.98
CA VAL A 55 5.01 4.95 4.31
C VAL A 55 4.88 3.61 3.60
N PHE A 56 5.92 3.22 2.86
CA PHE A 56 5.94 1.95 2.14
C PHE A 56 7.16 1.13 2.54
N GLY A 57 6.91 -0.05 3.14
CA GLY A 57 7.96 -1.00 3.48
C GLY A 57 8.28 -1.92 2.30
N ASN A 58 9.51 -1.85 1.80
CA ASN A 58 10.03 -2.77 0.79
C ASN A 58 11.47 -3.16 1.14
N ALA A 59 11.78 -4.46 1.10
CA ALA A 59 13.09 -4.96 1.49
C ALA A 59 14.09 -4.95 0.31
N PRO A 60 13.98 -5.82 -0.71
CA PRO A 60 14.85 -5.74 -1.89
C PRO A 60 14.30 -4.78 -2.95
N GLN A 61 15.16 -3.98 -3.56
CA GLN A 61 14.84 -3.24 -4.78
C GLN A 61 14.89 -4.19 -5.97
N THR A 62 13.76 -4.37 -6.65
CA THR A 62 13.60 -5.38 -7.72
C THR A 62 13.19 -4.79 -9.07
N THR A 63 13.00 -3.47 -9.14
CA THR A 63 12.54 -2.74 -10.35
C THR A 63 13.28 -1.41 -10.48
N GLY A 64 13.29 -0.84 -11.69
CA GLY A 64 14.05 0.38 -11.99
C GLY A 64 13.57 1.63 -11.24
N ASP A 65 12.30 1.66 -10.83
CA ASP A 65 11.67 2.74 -10.09
C ASP A 65 11.54 2.46 -8.58
N ALA A 66 12.18 1.41 -8.06
CA ALA A 66 12.01 0.96 -6.68
C ALA A 66 12.38 2.03 -5.62
N LEU A 67 13.25 2.98 -5.96
CA LEU A 67 13.59 4.13 -5.11
C LEU A 67 12.39 5.06 -4.86
N TYR A 68 11.41 5.08 -5.75
CA TYR A 68 10.21 5.92 -5.68
C TYR A 68 9.01 5.17 -5.06
N GLY A 69 9.23 4.00 -4.46
CA GLY A 69 8.15 3.11 -4.02
C GLY A 69 7.05 3.81 -3.23
N ALA A 70 7.39 4.50 -2.14
CA ALA A 70 6.40 5.21 -1.32
C ALA A 70 5.62 6.30 -2.08
N ARG A 71 6.23 6.91 -3.11
CA ARG A 71 5.59 7.96 -3.91
C ARG A 71 4.68 7.42 -5.00
N HIS A 72 4.91 6.19 -5.46
CA HIS A 72 4.15 5.58 -6.56
C HIS A 72 3.03 4.65 -6.08
N VAL A 73 3.00 4.26 -4.79
CA VAL A 73 2.00 3.31 -4.25
C VAL A 73 0.67 3.94 -3.84
N ALA A 74 0.62 5.24 -3.53
CA ALA A 74 -0.61 5.91 -3.09
C ALA A 74 -0.58 7.39 -3.50
#